data_AF-A0A7V3M2R0-F1
#
_entry.id   AF-A0A7V3M2R0-F1
#
_cell.length_a   1.000
_cell.length_b   1.000
_cell.length_c   1.000
_cell.angle_alpha   90.00
_cell.angle_beta   90.00
_cell.angle_gamma   90.00
#
_symmetry.space_group_name_H-M   'P 1'
#
loop_
_entity.id
_entity.type
_entity.pdbx_description
1 polymer ?
#
loop_
_entity_poly.entity_id
_entity_poly.type
_entity_poly.pdbx_seq_one_letter_code
_entity_poly.pdbx_strand_id
1 'polypeptide(L)'
;NTYIASPLLLLPTLQFRGDPGLLFAGQLIGVEGYTESVGAGLLAGLNAVRLLTGAPPVVPPRETLLGAILRYVTETAPPDFAPMNVNFGLLPPLRRPVRDRRKRAEALAARALARLEAWRQFNNES
;
A
#
# COMPACT_ATOMS: atom_id res chain seq x y z
N ASN A 1 -11.66 13.32 -11.77
CA ASN A 1 -10.58 13.14 -10.79
C ASN A 1 -9.26 13.01 -11.53
N THR A 2 -8.22 13.74 -11.12
CA THR A 2 -6.90 13.69 -11.79
C THR A 2 -6.00 12.68 -11.07
N TYR A 3 -5.49 11.68 -11.80
CA TYR A 3 -4.57 10.65 -11.30
C TYR A 3 -3.62 10.23 -12.43
N ILE A 4 -2.46 9.68 -12.07
CA ILE A 4 -1.47 9.20 -13.04
C ILE A 4 -1.69 7.72 -13.36
N ALA A 5 -1.09 7.23 -14.46
CA ALA A 5 -1.05 5.80 -14.77
C ALA A 5 -0.10 5.04 -13.82
N SER A 6 -0.44 5.01 -12.52
CA SER A 6 0.38 4.47 -11.43
C SER A 6 0.99 3.10 -11.72
N PRO A 7 0.28 2.12 -12.33
CA PRO A 7 0.89 0.82 -12.64
C PRO A 7 2.08 0.91 -13.60
N LEU A 8 2.07 1.88 -14.50
CA LEU A 8 3.13 2.12 -15.47
C LEU A 8 4.25 3.00 -14.91
N LEU A 9 3.94 3.87 -13.95
CA LEU A 9 4.82 4.97 -13.56
C LEU A 9 5.46 4.78 -12.18
N LEU A 10 4.83 4.02 -11.28
CA LEU A 10 5.27 3.91 -9.89
C LEU A 10 5.80 2.52 -9.53
N LEU A 11 6.77 2.52 -8.62
CA LEU A 11 7.18 1.36 -7.84
C LEU A 11 6.28 1.21 -6.59
N PRO A 12 6.19 0.02 -5.97
CA PRO A 12 5.43 -0.19 -4.73
C PRO A 12 5.93 0.66 -3.53
N THR A 13 7.13 1.24 -3.65
CA THR A 13 7.73 2.19 -2.71
C THR A 13 7.23 3.63 -2.89
N LEU A 14 6.30 3.85 -3.84
CA LEU A 14 5.77 5.15 -4.29
C LEU A 14 6.75 6.01 -5.09
N GLN A 15 7.94 5.47 -5.39
CA GLN A 15 8.92 6.14 -6.25
C GLN A 15 8.48 6.10 -7.71
N PHE A 16 8.75 7.18 -8.42
CA PHE A 16 8.62 7.24 -9.88
C PHE A 16 9.71 6.40 -10.55
N ARG A 17 9.33 5.59 -11.53
CA ARG A 17 10.26 4.71 -12.26
C ARG A 17 11.30 5.49 -13.06
N GLY A 18 10.95 6.69 -13.55
CA GLY A 18 11.88 7.54 -14.32
C GLY A 18 12.84 8.36 -13.47
N ASP A 19 12.53 8.55 -12.18
CA ASP A 19 13.38 9.24 -11.22
C ASP A 19 13.10 8.70 -9.80
N PRO A 20 13.99 7.83 -9.27
CA PRO A 20 13.82 7.26 -7.93
C PRO A 20 13.79 8.28 -6.79
N GLY A 21 14.21 9.54 -7.01
CA GLY A 21 14.13 10.62 -6.04
C GLY A 21 12.74 11.27 -5.93
N LEU A 22 11.85 11.03 -6.90
CA LEU A 22 10.48 11.54 -6.90
C LEU A 22 9.51 10.53 -6.33
N LEU A 23 8.70 10.94 -5.35
CA LEU A 23 7.65 10.11 -4.75
C LEU A 23 6.27 10.75 -4.93
N PHE A 24 5.28 9.91 -5.24
CA PHE A 24 3.89 10.34 -5.43
C PHE A 24 2.99 9.69 -4.37
N ALA A 25 2.01 10.44 -3.87
CA ALA A 25 1.06 9.95 -2.87
C ALA A 25 -0.30 10.66 -2.97
N GLY A 26 -1.25 10.19 -2.17
CA GLY A 26 -2.61 10.75 -2.14
C GLY A 26 -3.39 10.44 -3.40
N GLN A 27 -4.44 11.21 -3.66
CA GLN A 27 -5.35 10.95 -4.78
C GLN A 27 -4.65 10.86 -6.16
N LEU A 28 -3.49 11.51 -6.32
CA LEU A 28 -2.69 11.47 -7.54
C LEU A 28 -2.28 10.05 -7.96
N ILE A 29 -2.09 9.13 -6.99
CA ILE A 29 -1.69 7.75 -7.27
C ILE A 29 -2.87 6.82 -7.57
N GLY A 30 -4.10 7.35 -7.63
CA GLY A 30 -5.32 6.55 -7.88
C GLY A 30 -5.86 5.86 -6.63
N VAL A 31 -5.68 6.46 -5.46
CA VAL A 31 -6.44 6.09 -4.25
C VAL A 31 -7.57 7.09 -4.04
N GLU A 32 -8.72 6.63 -3.53
CA GLU A 32 -9.85 7.50 -3.19
C GLU A 32 -10.09 7.47 -1.68
N GLY A 33 -10.29 8.63 -1.07
CA GLY A 33 -10.54 8.79 0.36
C GLY A 33 -9.35 9.32 1.18
N TYR A 34 -9.66 9.73 2.42
CA TYR A 34 -8.69 10.36 3.31
C TYR A 34 -7.73 9.36 3.96
N THR A 35 -8.17 8.14 4.25
CA THR A 35 -7.38 7.19 5.05
C THR A 35 -6.22 6.62 4.22
N GLU A 36 -6.51 6.23 2.99
CA GLU A 36 -5.52 5.77 2.01
C GLU A 36 -4.61 6.90 1.55
N SER A 37 -5.13 8.12 1.42
CA SER A 37 -4.30 9.28 1.09
C SER A 37 -3.28 9.59 2.19
N VAL A 38 -3.70 9.60 3.46
CA VAL A 38 -2.81 9.81 4.60
C VAL A 38 -1.82 8.65 4.73
N GLY A 39 -2.28 7.40 4.56
CA GLY A 39 -1.41 6.22 4.61
C GLY A 39 -0.33 6.23 3.53
N ALA A 40 -0.70 6.55 2.29
CA ALA A 40 0.25 6.69 1.18
C ALA A 40 1.21 7.86 1.39
N GLY A 41 0.72 9.01 1.88
CA GLY A 41 1.54 10.17 2.20
C GLY A 41 2.58 9.88 3.28
N LEU A 42 2.18 9.19 4.35
CA LEU A 42 3.08 8.76 5.42
C LEU A 42 4.18 7.83 4.88
N LEU A 43 3.82 6.86 4.02
CA LEU A 43 4.81 5.96 3.42
C LEU A 43 5.77 6.70 2.48
N ALA A 44 5.27 7.61 1.65
CA ALA A 44 6.10 8.42 0.78
C ALA A 44 7.08 9.29 1.59
N GLY A 45 6.62 9.90 2.68
CA GLY A 45 7.50 10.64 3.60
C GLY A 45 8.56 9.75 4.25
N LEU A 46 8.18 8.57 4.73
CA LEU A 46 9.12 7.59 5.29
C LEU A 46 10.18 7.19 4.25
N ASN A 47 9.77 6.86 3.04
CA ASN A 47 10.69 6.49 1.96
C ASN A 47 11.56 7.66 1.50
N ALA A 48 11.04 8.88 1.49
CA ALA A 48 11.84 10.08 1.21
C ALA A 48 12.99 10.22 2.22
N VAL A 49 12.70 10.08 3.53
CA VAL A 49 13.74 10.13 4.57
C VAL A 49 14.75 8.99 4.41
N ARG A 50 14.30 7.78 4.11
CA ARG A 50 15.20 6.63 3.87
C ARG A 50 16.12 6.88 2.68
N LEU A 51 15.60 7.39 1.56
CA LEU A 51 16.40 7.75 0.39
C LEU A 51 17.42 8.85 0.71
N LEU A 52 17.03 9.90 1.43
CA LEU A 52 17.92 10.99 1.85
C LEU A 52 19.04 10.52 2.79
N THR A 53 18.82 9.44 3.54
CA THR A 53 19.78 8.86 4.49
C THR A 53 20.55 7.67 3.92
N GLY A 54 20.36 7.34 2.64
CA GLY A 54 21.00 6.20 1.98
C GLY A 54 20.45 4.83 2.39
N ALA A 55 19.33 4.78 3.11
CA ALA A 55 18.64 3.55 3.47
C ALA A 55 17.70 3.09 2.35
N PRO A 56 17.52 1.77 2.15
CA PRO A 56 16.61 1.26 1.13
C PRO A 56 15.15 1.61 1.48
N PRO A 57 14.31 2.00 0.51
CA PRO A 57 12.90 2.27 0.73
C PRO A 57 12.14 0.98 1.10
N VAL A 58 11.02 1.16 1.78
CA VAL A 58 10.23 0.07 2.38
C VAL A 58 8.82 0.03 1.80
N VAL A 59 8.22 -1.16 1.87
CA VAL A 59 6.84 -1.40 1.40
C VAL A 59 6.11 -2.20 2.47
N PRO A 60 4.91 -1.78 2.91
CA PRO A 60 4.10 -2.54 3.85
C PRO A 60 3.69 -3.92 3.28
N PRO A 61 3.49 -4.93 4.13
CA PRO A 61 3.05 -6.24 3.67
C PRO A 61 1.69 -6.18 2.97
N ARG A 62 1.49 -6.98 1.92
CA ARG A 62 0.21 -7.07 1.19
C ARG A 62 -0.97 -7.54 2.04
N GLU A 63 -0.70 -8.14 3.20
CA GLU A 63 -1.73 -8.52 4.16
C GLU A 63 -2.28 -7.33 4.96
N THR A 64 -1.65 -6.16 4.86
CA THR A 64 -2.14 -4.88 5.39
C THR A 64 -2.97 -4.15 4.34
N LEU A 65 -3.94 -3.32 4.77
CA LEU A 65 -4.76 -2.54 3.83
C LEU A 65 -3.90 -1.58 2.99
N LEU A 66 -2.91 -0.92 3.60
CA LEU A 66 -1.98 -0.03 2.89
C LEU A 66 -1.14 -0.81 1.86
N GLY A 67 -0.53 -1.94 2.25
CA GLY A 67 0.24 -2.75 1.31
C GLY A 67 -0.62 -3.32 0.17
N ALA A 68 -1.87 -3.68 0.46
CA ALA A 68 -2.79 -4.20 -0.54
C ALA A 68 -3.22 -3.13 -1.57
N ILE A 69 -3.55 -1.91 -1.13
CA ILE A 69 -3.91 -0.84 -2.05
C ILE A 69 -2.70 -0.37 -2.88
N LEU A 70 -1.50 -0.32 -2.28
CA LEU A 70 -0.27 0.00 -3.01
C LEU A 70 -0.01 -1.01 -4.12
N ARG A 71 -0.15 -2.30 -3.79
CA ARG A 71 -0.06 -3.38 -4.76
C ARG A 71 -1.07 -3.20 -5.90
N TYR A 72 -2.32 -2.89 -5.58
CA TYR A 72 -3.35 -2.62 -6.58
C TYR A 72 -2.93 -1.47 -7.50
N VAL A 73 -2.51 -0.31 -6.96
CA VAL A 73 -2.17 0.85 -7.81
C VAL A 73 -0.87 0.66 -8.61
N THR A 74 0.00 -0.28 -8.24
CA THR A 74 1.26 -0.53 -8.96
C THR A 74 1.29 -1.78 -9.83
N GLU A 75 0.41 -2.75 -9.60
CA GLU A 75 0.41 -4.05 -10.31
C GLU A 75 -0.85 -4.30 -11.16
N THR A 76 -1.90 -3.49 -11.04
CA THR A 76 -3.11 -3.64 -11.87
C THR A 76 -2.80 -3.35 -13.33
N ALA A 77 -3.32 -4.17 -14.25
CA ALA A 77 -3.13 -3.93 -15.67
C ALA A 77 -3.71 -2.55 -16.05
N PRO A 78 -3.02 -1.73 -16.88
CA PRO A 78 -3.47 -0.38 -17.18
C PRO A 78 -4.93 -0.25 -17.68
N PRO A 79 -5.46 -1.18 -18.50
CA PRO A 79 -6.86 -1.14 -18.93
C PRO A 79 -7.87 -1.32 -17.80
N ASP A 80 -7.47 -2.01 -16.73
CA ASP A 80 -8.33 -2.36 -15.59
C ASP A 80 -8.12 -1.42 -14.39
N PHE A 81 -7.16 -0.49 -14.51
CA PHE A 81 -6.81 0.41 -13.43
C PHE A 81 -7.77 1.60 -13.35
N ALA A 82 -8.47 1.68 -12.23
CA ALA A 82 -9.27 2.84 -11.84
C ALA A 82 -8.98 3.22 -10.39
N PRO A 83 -9.17 4.49 -10.01
CA PRO A 83 -9.09 4.90 -8.61
C PRO A 83 -10.03 4.08 -7.73
N MET A 84 -9.59 3.70 -6.53
CA MET A 84 -10.46 3.00 -5.58
C MET A 84 -10.17 3.31 -4.12
N ASN A 85 -11.21 3.14 -3.30
CA ASN A 85 -11.11 3.09 -1.85
C ASN A 85 -10.58 1.73 -1.40
N VAL A 86 -9.87 1.72 -0.27
CA VAL A 86 -9.37 0.47 0.30
C VAL A 86 -10.53 -0.40 0.81
N ASN A 87 -10.44 -1.72 0.60
CA ASN A 87 -11.45 -2.66 1.06
C ASN A 87 -10.85 -4.04 1.38
N PHE A 88 -11.56 -4.83 2.20
CA PHE A 88 -11.10 -6.16 2.61
C PHE A 88 -10.95 -7.17 1.46
N GLY A 89 -11.54 -6.90 0.28
CA GLY A 89 -11.40 -7.75 -0.91
C GLY A 89 -10.01 -7.69 -1.54
N LEU A 90 -9.23 -6.63 -1.27
CA LEU A 90 -7.85 -6.49 -1.71
C LEU A 90 -6.88 -7.37 -0.90
N LEU A 91 -7.29 -7.78 0.31
CA LEU A 91 -6.43 -8.59 1.16
C LEU A 91 -6.37 -10.03 0.64
N PRO A 92 -5.20 -10.70 0.75
CA PRO A 92 -5.09 -12.12 0.45
C PRO A 92 -6.13 -12.95 1.23
N PRO A 93 -6.62 -14.09 0.69
CA PRO A 93 -7.57 -14.91 1.42
C PRO A 93 -6.99 -15.46 2.73
N LEU A 94 -7.86 -15.78 3.69
CA LEU A 94 -7.47 -16.50 4.91
C LEU A 94 -7.16 -17.96 4.55
N ARG A 95 -6.18 -18.57 5.23
CA ARG A 95 -5.81 -19.98 5.02
C ARG A 95 -6.99 -20.93 5.24
N ARG A 96 -7.85 -20.62 6.21
CA ARG A 96 -9.10 -21.34 6.46
C ARG A 96 -10.27 -20.44 6.08
N PRO A 97 -11.14 -20.85 5.14
CA PRO A 97 -12.31 -20.08 4.77
C PRO A 97 -13.23 -19.87 5.98
N VAL A 98 -13.66 -18.63 6.19
CA VAL A 98 -14.66 -18.27 7.20
C VAL A 98 -15.92 -17.84 6.46
N ARG A 99 -17.03 -18.58 6.64
CA ARG A 99 -18.31 -18.30 5.98
C ARG A 99 -18.96 -17.04 6.52
N ASP A 100 -18.88 -16.83 7.83
CA ASP A 100 -19.44 -15.65 8.48
C ASP A 100 -18.67 -14.39 8.08
N ARG A 101 -19.37 -13.42 7.50
CA ARG A 101 -18.78 -12.19 6.96
C ARG A 101 -18.06 -11.38 8.02
N ARG A 102 -18.63 -11.28 9.23
CA ARG A 102 -18.07 -10.46 10.33
C ARG A 102 -16.83 -11.13 10.89
N LYS A 103 -16.90 -12.42 11.22
CA LYS A 103 -15.75 -13.21 11.69
C LYS A 103 -14.62 -13.22 10.67
N ARG A 104 -14.95 -13.25 9.37
CA ARG A 104 -13.96 -13.13 8.29
C ARG A 104 -13.26 -11.77 8.32
N ALA A 105 -14.00 -10.67 8.44
CA ALA A 105 -13.43 -9.33 8.52
C ALA A 105 -12.54 -9.17 9.77
N GLU A 106 -12.99 -9.64 10.93
CA GLU A 106 -12.22 -9.63 12.18
C GLU A 106 -10.92 -10.43 12.06
N ALA A 107 -10.96 -11.63 11.47
CA ALA A 107 -9.77 -12.45 11.25
C ALA A 107 -8.79 -11.82 10.25
N LEU A 108 -9.30 -11.18 9.18
CA LEU A 108 -8.47 -10.44 8.23
C LEU A 108 -7.80 -9.24 8.90
N ALA A 109 -8.55 -8.47 9.70
CA ALA A 109 -8.02 -7.33 10.45
C ALA A 109 -6.96 -7.75 11.47
N ALA A 110 -7.20 -8.82 12.23
CA ALA A 110 -6.23 -9.36 13.18
C ALA A 110 -4.92 -9.77 12.48
N ARG A 111 -5.00 -10.45 11.32
CA ARG A 111 -3.82 -10.79 10.53
C ARG A 111 -3.11 -9.55 10.00
N ALA A 112 -3.86 -8.57 9.49
CA ALA A 112 -3.31 -7.31 8.97
C ALA A 112 -2.51 -6.58 10.06
N LEU A 113 -3.08 -6.44 11.27
CA LEU A 113 -2.41 -5.79 12.40
C LEU A 113 -1.14 -6.54 12.82
N ALA A 114 -1.20 -7.87 12.93
CA ALA A 114 -0.03 -8.68 13.28
C ALA A 114 1.11 -8.53 12.24
N ARG A 115 0.77 -8.47 10.95
CA ARG A 115 1.75 -8.28 9.87
C ARG A 115 2.32 -6.86 9.84
N LEU A 116 1.48 -5.85 10.12
CA LEU A 116 1.93 -4.47 10.22
C LEU A 116 2.91 -4.30 11.38
N GLU A 117 2.61 -4.88 12.55
CA GLU A 117 3.48 -4.76 13.73
C GLU A 117 4.83 -5.44 13.50
N ALA A 118 4.84 -6.67 12.97
CA ALA A 118 6.08 -7.36 12.62
C ALA A 118 6.93 -6.57 11.60
N TRP A 119 6.28 -5.93 10.62
CA TRP A 119 6.96 -5.06 9.67
C TRP A 119 7.52 -3.80 10.30
N ARG A 120 6.79 -3.15 11.22
CA ARG A 120 7.29 -1.96 11.93
C ARG A 120 8.51 -2.28 12.78
N GLN A 121 8.50 -3.40 13.50
CA GLN A 121 9.62 -3.85 14.33
C GLN A 121 10.88 -4.08 13.47
N PHE A 122 10.74 -4.86 12.38
CA PHE A 122 11.84 -5.13 11.46
C PHE A 122 12.50 -3.86 10.90
N ASN A 123 11.72 -2.83 10.57
CA ASN A 123 12.24 -1.59 9.98
C ASN A 123 12.74 -0.56 11.00
N ASN A 124 12.44 -0.73 12.28
CA ASN A 124 12.98 0.11 13.36
C ASN A 124 14.35 -0.40 13.84
N GLU A 125 14.63 -1.70 13.65
CA GLU A 125 15.89 -2.35 14.02
C GLU A 125 16.93 -2.34 12.88
N SER A 126 16.55 -1.87 11.68
CA SER A 126 17.36 -1.87 10.44
C SER A 126 17.65 -0.47 9.93
#